data_AF-A0A956KZF7-F1
#
_entry.id   AF-A0A956KZF7-F1
#
_cell.length_a   1.000
_cell.length_b   1.000
_cell.length_c   1.000
_cell.angle_alpha   90.00
_cell.angle_beta   90.00
_cell.angle_gamma   90.00
#
_symmetry.space_group_name_H-M   'P 1'
#
loop_
_entity.id
_entity.type
_entity.pdbx_description
1 polymer ?
#
loop_
_entity_poly.entity_id
_entity_poly.type
_entity_poly.pdbx_seq_one_letter_code
_entity_poly.pdbx_strand_id
1 'polypeptide(L)'
;MSVALSLEPLVFLREHAHGACYAFPLADPTQLARAGTVDGVLEEQRYFLSRFLARCPAERVAEYLYPQDARLLELSVVLPRADLPRRLAMRTPVRVPCVVVAEGRSHWVHVIPLAHAVLVKPTEDLERRVTAEIERMAAAQNLTAGEYLRVLPTPEHRLVRLPISVERADAADVSRRAATRRREQGEQAREQARARL
;
A
#
# COMPACT_ATOMS: atom_id res chain seq x y z
N MET A 1 5.69 -29.17 9.33
CA MET A 1 5.77 -28.16 10.40
C MET A 1 5.52 -26.82 9.76
N SER A 2 4.57 -26.03 10.27
CA SER A 2 4.39 -24.64 9.85
C SER A 2 5.40 -23.73 10.57
N VAL A 3 5.80 -22.65 9.93
CA VAL A 3 6.57 -21.57 10.53
C VAL A 3 5.67 -20.34 10.59
N ALA A 4 5.68 -19.64 11.73
CA ALA A 4 5.02 -18.35 11.88
C ALA A 4 5.88 -17.25 11.26
N LEU A 5 5.31 -16.52 10.31
CA LEU A 5 5.90 -15.34 9.69
C LEU A 5 5.23 -14.10 10.26
N SER A 6 6.02 -13.17 10.79
CA SER A 6 5.53 -11.85 11.20
C SER A 6 5.52 -10.91 9.99
N LEU A 7 4.38 -10.31 9.70
CA LEU A 7 4.20 -9.36 8.60
C LEU A 7 3.59 -8.07 9.13
N GLU A 8 3.89 -6.96 8.46
CA GLU A 8 3.29 -5.66 8.75
C GLU A 8 2.72 -5.03 7.47
N PRO A 9 1.63 -5.59 6.89
CA PRO A 9 1.00 -4.98 5.73
C PRO A 9 0.59 -3.54 5.99
N LEU A 10 0.73 -2.73 4.94
CA LEU A 10 0.35 -1.33 4.97
C LEU A 10 -1.15 -1.21 4.64
N VAL A 11 -1.93 -0.66 5.56
CA VAL A 11 -3.38 -0.54 5.49
C VAL A 11 -3.77 0.92 5.42
N PHE A 12 -4.61 1.27 4.45
CA PHE A 12 -5.23 2.58 4.37
C PHE A 12 -6.53 2.57 5.16
N LEU A 13 -6.66 3.47 6.13
CA LEU A 13 -7.83 3.61 6.98
C LEU A 13 -8.56 4.92 6.65
N ARG A 14 -9.90 4.87 6.61
CA ARG A 14 -10.78 6.02 6.42
C ARG A 14 -11.83 6.06 7.51
N GLU A 15 -12.01 7.23 8.11
CA GLU A 15 -13.11 7.51 9.04
C GLU A 15 -14.07 8.50 8.38
N HIS A 16 -15.35 8.15 8.33
CA HIS A 16 -16.39 9.01 7.80
C HIS A 16 -17.09 9.78 8.93
N ALA A 17 -17.66 10.94 8.59
CA ALA A 17 -18.34 11.81 9.55
C ALA A 17 -19.49 11.13 10.32
N HIS A 18 -20.08 10.06 9.78
CA HIS A 18 -21.13 9.27 10.44
C HIS A 18 -20.59 8.14 11.33
N GLY A 19 -19.29 8.11 11.63
CA GLY A 19 -18.63 7.12 12.49
C GLY A 19 -18.28 5.79 11.81
N ALA A 20 -18.65 5.59 10.55
CA ALA A 20 -18.27 4.41 9.80
C ALA A 20 -16.76 4.43 9.47
N CYS A 21 -16.07 3.34 9.79
CA CYS A 21 -14.66 3.13 9.52
C CYS A 21 -14.48 2.09 8.41
N TYR A 22 -13.55 2.36 7.49
CA TYR A 22 -13.16 1.44 6.43
C TYR A 22 -11.65 1.25 6.44
N ALA A 23 -11.21 0.02 6.18
CA ALA A 23 -9.78 -0.28 6.04
C ALA A 23 -9.56 -1.23 4.86
N PHE A 24 -8.47 -1.06 4.13
CA PHE A 24 -8.04 -1.97 3.08
C PHE A 24 -6.51 -1.97 2.96
N PRO A 25 -5.88 -3.08 2.54
CA PRO A 25 -4.45 -3.13 2.34
C PRO A 25 -4.09 -2.34 1.07
N LEU A 26 -2.97 -1.63 1.10
CA LEU A 26 -2.51 -0.86 -0.06
C LEU A 26 -2.22 -1.77 -1.28
N ALA A 27 -1.79 -3.00 -1.02
CA ALA A 27 -1.52 -4.01 -2.05
C ALA A 27 -2.77 -4.40 -2.85
N ASP A 28 -3.95 -4.36 -2.22
CA ASP A 28 -5.20 -4.74 -2.87
C ASP A 28 -6.40 -4.02 -2.23
N PRO A 29 -6.80 -2.85 -2.75
CA PRO A 29 -7.91 -2.06 -2.22
C PRO A 29 -9.28 -2.75 -2.27
N THR A 30 -9.41 -3.89 -2.97
CA THR A 30 -10.66 -4.66 -3.02
C THR A 30 -10.93 -5.46 -1.74
N GLN A 31 -9.90 -5.66 -0.90
CA GLN A 31 -9.96 -6.41 0.35
C GLN A 31 -10.38 -5.50 1.52
N LEU A 32 -11.59 -4.97 1.40
CA LEU A 32 -12.18 -3.96 2.28
C LEU A 32 -12.82 -4.58 3.53
N ALA A 33 -12.46 -4.07 4.71
CA ALA A 33 -13.19 -4.25 5.96
C ALA A 33 -13.99 -2.99 6.33
N ARG A 34 -15.07 -3.16 7.11
CA ARG A 34 -15.91 -2.07 7.58
C ARG A 34 -16.42 -2.34 8.99
N ALA A 35 -16.18 -1.40 9.90
CA ALA A 35 -16.73 -1.45 11.26
C ALA A 35 -17.23 -0.07 11.73
N GLY A 36 -17.87 -0.04 12.91
CA GLY A 36 -18.28 1.20 13.57
C GLY A 36 -17.17 1.89 14.37
N THR A 37 -15.99 1.27 14.48
CA THR A 37 -14.83 1.80 15.19
C THR A 37 -13.55 1.48 14.44
N VAL A 38 -12.51 2.26 14.68
CA VAL A 38 -11.15 2.06 14.18
C VAL A 38 -10.61 0.69 14.61
N ASP A 39 -10.70 0.38 15.89
CA ASP A 39 -10.15 -0.87 16.42
C ASP A 39 -10.86 -2.07 15.82
N GLY A 40 -12.19 -2.01 15.70
CA GLY A 40 -12.99 -3.07 15.10
C GLY A 40 -12.62 -3.31 13.63
N VAL A 41 -12.41 -2.26 12.84
CA VAL A 41 -12.05 -2.43 11.42
C VAL A 41 -10.63 -2.98 11.25
N LEU A 42 -9.70 -2.58 12.13
CA LEU A 42 -8.32 -3.10 12.11
C LEU A 42 -8.24 -4.54 12.61
N GLU A 43 -9.05 -4.93 13.59
CA GLU A 43 -9.19 -6.31 14.05
C GLU A 43 -9.75 -7.22 12.95
N GLU A 44 -10.82 -6.78 12.29
CA GLU A 44 -11.41 -7.50 11.16
C GLU A 44 -10.38 -7.66 10.02
N GLN A 45 -9.68 -6.58 9.67
CA GLN A 45 -8.64 -6.62 8.64
C GLN A 45 -7.49 -7.55 9.03
N ARG A 46 -7.07 -7.54 10.30
CA ARG A 46 -6.01 -8.43 10.83
C ARG A 46 -6.42 -9.88 10.72
N TYR A 47 -7.65 -10.20 11.11
CA TYR A 47 -8.20 -11.54 11.03
C TYR A 47 -8.27 -12.02 9.57
N PHE A 48 -8.80 -11.20 8.66
CA PHE A 48 -8.88 -11.52 7.25
C PHE A 48 -7.50 -11.76 6.64
N LEU A 49 -6.58 -10.80 6.78
CA LEU A 49 -5.25 -10.88 6.15
C LEU A 49 -4.41 -12.05 6.66
N SER A 50 -4.46 -12.35 7.98
CA SER A 50 -3.72 -13.49 8.53
C SER A 50 -4.13 -14.82 7.89
N ARG A 51 -5.43 -15.03 7.65
CA ARG A 51 -5.97 -16.23 7.02
C ARG A 51 -5.80 -16.25 5.51
N PHE A 52 -5.99 -15.10 4.87
CA PHE A 52 -5.83 -14.96 3.42
C PHE A 52 -4.37 -15.23 3.01
N LEU A 53 -3.42 -14.52 3.63
CA LEU A 53 -2.01 -14.62 3.29
C LEU A 53 -1.38 -15.96 3.69
N ALA A 54 -1.94 -16.69 4.66
CA ALA A 54 -1.52 -18.05 4.98
C ALA A 54 -1.73 -19.03 3.82
N ARG A 55 -2.68 -18.73 2.92
CA ARG A 55 -3.07 -19.57 1.79
C ARG A 55 -2.51 -19.07 0.45
N CYS A 56 -1.96 -17.86 0.42
CA CYS A 56 -1.40 -17.27 -0.79
C CYS A 56 -0.01 -17.85 -1.12
N PRO A 57 0.38 -17.93 -2.39
CA PRO A 57 1.77 -18.21 -2.76
C PRO A 57 2.71 -17.10 -2.25
N ALA A 58 4.00 -17.41 -2.13
CA ALA A 58 4.98 -16.51 -1.51
C ALA A 58 5.12 -15.18 -2.27
N GLU A 59 5.03 -15.23 -3.60
CA GLU A 59 5.06 -14.08 -4.49
C GLU A 59 3.94 -13.10 -4.15
N ARG A 60 2.72 -13.63 -3.93
CA ARG A 60 1.56 -12.82 -3.57
C ARG A 60 1.69 -12.22 -2.16
N VAL A 61 2.36 -12.90 -1.23
CA VAL A 61 2.64 -12.33 0.10
C VAL A 61 3.67 -11.20 0.03
N ALA A 62 4.66 -11.31 -0.85
CA ALA A 62 5.67 -10.27 -1.03
C ALA A 62 5.05 -8.92 -1.45
N GLU A 63 3.94 -8.93 -2.19
CA GLU A 63 3.21 -7.71 -2.57
C GLU A 63 2.65 -6.92 -1.37
N TYR A 64 2.49 -7.54 -0.21
CA TYR A 64 2.03 -6.87 1.02
C TYR A 64 3.19 -6.28 1.85
N LEU A 65 4.44 -6.48 1.42
CA LEU A 65 5.62 -5.95 2.08
C LEU A 65 5.94 -4.58 1.51
N TYR A 66 5.86 -3.56 2.35
CA TYR A 66 6.19 -2.18 1.98
C TYR A 66 7.42 -1.67 2.74
N PRO A 67 8.30 -0.90 2.09
CA PRO A 67 9.39 -0.16 2.73
C PRO A 67 8.91 0.63 3.96
N GLN A 68 9.77 0.73 4.98
CA GLN A 68 9.42 1.37 6.26
C GLN A 68 9.12 2.87 6.12
N ASP A 69 9.72 3.52 5.14
CA ASP A 69 9.56 4.94 4.79
C ASP A 69 8.32 5.24 3.93
N ALA A 70 7.50 4.23 3.62
CA ALA A 70 6.22 4.44 2.96
C ALA A 70 5.33 5.37 3.80
N ARG A 71 4.82 6.43 3.18
CA ARG A 71 4.15 7.53 3.90
C ARG A 71 2.94 8.08 3.15
N LEU A 72 2.00 8.62 3.92
CA LEU A 72 0.86 9.36 3.39
C LEU A 72 1.30 10.77 2.98
N LEU A 73 0.83 11.20 1.82
CA LEU A 73 0.97 12.55 1.27
C LEU A 73 -0.42 13.03 0.84
N GLU A 74 -0.85 14.18 1.35
CA GLU A 74 -2.09 14.82 0.91
C GLU A 74 -1.78 15.92 -0.10
N LEU A 75 -2.29 15.79 -1.32
CA LEU A 75 -2.11 16.81 -2.36
C LEU A 75 -3.39 17.62 -2.55
N SER A 76 -3.26 18.94 -2.64
CA SER A 76 -4.38 19.83 -2.97
C SER A 76 -4.48 19.99 -4.48
N VAL A 77 -5.52 19.40 -5.09
CA VAL A 77 -5.69 19.36 -6.54
C VAL A 77 -7.04 19.92 -6.93
N VAL A 78 -7.10 20.72 -8.00
CA VAL A 78 -8.37 21.17 -8.59
C VAL A 78 -8.81 20.12 -9.60
N LEU A 79 -9.85 19.36 -9.27
CA LEU A 79 -10.36 18.34 -10.17
C LEU A 79 -11.29 18.98 -11.22
N PRO A 80 -10.89 18.99 -12.51
CA PRO A 80 -11.73 19.56 -13.55
C PRO A 80 -12.99 18.69 -13.72
N ARG A 81 -14.12 19.35 -13.96
CA ARG A 81 -15.38 18.72 -14.33
C ARG A 81 -15.76 19.12 -15.75
N ALA A 82 -15.53 18.21 -16.70
CA ALA A 82 -15.82 18.43 -18.10
C ALA A 82 -17.32 18.58 -18.39
N ASP A 83 -18.17 18.02 -17.52
CA ASP A 83 -19.63 18.06 -17.62
C ASP A 83 -20.25 19.39 -17.15
N LEU A 84 -19.48 20.22 -16.42
CA LEU A 84 -19.95 21.51 -15.93
C LEU A 84 -19.64 22.64 -16.93
N PRO A 85 -20.61 23.54 -17.21
CA PRO A 85 -20.33 24.77 -17.95
C PRO A 85 -19.20 25.57 -17.28
N ARG A 86 -18.38 26.28 -18.06
CA ARG A 86 -17.22 27.06 -17.56
C ARG A 86 -17.55 27.98 -16.38
N ARG A 87 -18.76 28.55 -16.33
CA ARG A 87 -19.24 29.41 -15.23
C ARG A 87 -19.45 28.68 -13.89
N LEU A 88 -19.61 27.35 -13.93
CA LEU A 88 -19.76 26.45 -12.78
C LEU A 88 -18.50 25.60 -12.57
N ALA A 89 -17.39 25.90 -13.27
CA ALA A 89 -16.16 25.16 -13.11
C ALA A 89 -15.70 25.21 -11.65
N MET A 90 -15.46 24.05 -11.06
CA MET A 90 -14.98 23.94 -9.70
C MET A 90 -13.55 24.48 -9.63
N ARG A 91 -13.33 25.45 -8.72
CA ARG A 91 -12.01 26.06 -8.47
C ARG A 91 -11.43 25.72 -7.11
N THR A 92 -12.26 25.18 -6.22
CA THR A 92 -11.85 24.80 -4.88
C THR A 92 -11.00 23.53 -4.97
N PRO A 93 -9.73 23.55 -4.53
CA PRO A 93 -8.92 22.35 -4.46
C PRO A 93 -9.52 21.33 -3.50
N VAL A 94 -9.42 20.06 -3.84
CA VAL A 94 -9.73 18.95 -2.96
C VAL A 94 -8.44 18.28 -2.51
N ARG A 95 -8.44 17.73 -1.29
CA ARG A 95 -7.31 16.97 -0.77
C ARG A 95 -7.37 15.54 -1.26
N VAL A 96 -6.36 15.12 -2.00
CA VAL A 96 -6.27 13.78 -2.58
C VAL A 96 -5.22 12.98 -1.79
N PRO A 97 -5.63 11.92 -1.06
CA PRO A 97 -4.67 11.07 -0.37
C PRO A 97 -3.85 10.26 -1.36
N CYS A 98 -2.53 10.36 -1.20
CA CYS A 98 -1.54 9.62 -1.96
C CYS A 98 -0.63 8.85 -1.00
N VAL A 99 -0.23 7.63 -1.34
CA VAL A 99 0.81 6.90 -0.59
C VAL A 99 2.08 6.85 -1.41
N VAL A 100 3.16 7.41 -0.85
CA VAL A 100 4.48 7.42 -1.45
C VAL A 100 5.27 6.22 -0.95
N VAL A 101 5.84 5.45 -1.89
CA VAL A 101 6.65 4.26 -1.64
C VAL A 101 7.97 4.43 -2.38
N ALA A 102 9.09 4.37 -1.67
CA ALA A 102 10.41 4.50 -2.28
C ALA A 102 10.80 3.22 -3.05
N GLU A 103 11.41 3.40 -4.22
CA GLU A 103 12.01 2.32 -5.02
C GLU A 103 13.35 2.78 -5.59
N GLY A 104 14.44 2.39 -4.92
CA GLY A 104 15.78 2.85 -5.28
C GLY A 104 15.92 4.37 -5.15
N ARG A 105 16.04 5.08 -6.28
CA ARG A 105 16.08 6.56 -6.33
C ARG A 105 14.74 7.18 -6.75
N SER A 106 13.79 6.37 -7.17
CA SER A 106 12.47 6.77 -7.65
C SER A 106 11.42 6.57 -6.56
N HIS A 107 10.21 7.05 -6.83
CA HIS A 107 9.06 6.85 -5.94
C HIS A 107 7.85 6.35 -6.73
N TRP A 108 7.19 5.32 -6.22
CA TRP A 108 5.82 5.00 -6.60
C TRP A 108 4.86 5.80 -5.73
N VAL A 109 3.87 6.42 -6.36
CA VAL A 109 2.84 7.19 -5.66
C VAL A 109 1.47 6.62 -6.00
N HIS A 110 0.84 6.00 -5.02
CA HIS A 110 -0.51 5.45 -5.13
C HIS A 110 -1.54 6.56 -4.89
N VAL A 111 -2.26 6.97 -5.93
CA VAL A 111 -3.39 7.91 -5.84
C VAL A 111 -4.64 7.13 -5.47
N ILE A 112 -4.93 7.09 -4.17
CA ILE A 112 -5.91 6.17 -3.58
C ILE A 112 -7.31 6.29 -4.18
N PRO A 113 -7.94 7.49 -4.28
CA PRO A 113 -9.31 7.58 -4.78
C PRO A 113 -9.45 7.28 -6.27
N LEU A 114 -8.34 7.35 -7.03
CA LEU A 114 -8.32 7.06 -8.47
C LEU A 114 -7.85 5.63 -8.78
N ALA A 115 -7.53 4.83 -7.75
CA ALA A 115 -6.97 3.48 -7.90
C ALA A 115 -5.80 3.43 -8.91
N HIS A 116 -4.93 4.44 -8.86
CA HIS A 116 -3.85 4.64 -9.84
C HIS A 116 -2.49 4.73 -9.15
N ALA A 117 -1.43 4.37 -9.85
CA ALA A 117 -0.05 4.50 -9.38
C ALA A 117 0.80 5.29 -10.38
N VAL A 118 1.62 6.20 -9.85
CA VAL A 118 2.50 7.07 -10.64
C VAL A 118 3.93 6.81 -10.25
N LEU A 119 4.78 6.50 -11.24
CA LEU A 119 6.22 6.50 -11.03
C LEU A 119 6.76 7.92 -11.17
N VAL A 120 7.43 8.41 -10.13
CA VAL A 120 8.12 9.69 -10.09
C VAL A 120 9.63 9.43 -10.11
N LYS A 121 10.30 9.95 -11.13
CA LYS A 121 11.74 9.82 -11.30
C LYS A 121 12.50 10.74 -10.36
N PRO A 122 13.78 10.46 -10.06
CA PRO A 122 14.58 11.28 -9.14
C PRO A 122 14.76 12.74 -9.59
N THR A 123 14.65 13.00 -10.89
CA THR A 123 14.80 14.33 -11.50
C THR A 123 13.51 15.14 -11.54
N GLU A 124 12.37 14.53 -11.17
CA GLU A 124 11.06 15.15 -11.23
C GLU A 124 10.65 15.70 -9.87
N ASP A 125 9.94 16.82 -9.86
CA ASP A 125 9.27 17.30 -8.66
C ASP A 125 8.06 16.41 -8.35
N LEU A 126 8.07 15.79 -7.17
CA LEU A 126 7.07 14.78 -6.79
C LEU A 126 5.66 15.34 -6.78
N GLU A 127 5.43 16.44 -6.08
CA GLU A 127 4.08 16.99 -5.91
C GLU A 127 3.53 17.49 -7.24
N ARG A 128 4.33 18.22 -8.03
CA ARG A 128 3.94 18.73 -9.33
C ARG A 128 3.64 17.60 -10.32
N ARG A 129 4.49 16.56 -10.36
CA ARG A 129 4.32 15.41 -11.27
C ARG A 129 3.05 14.63 -10.97
N VAL A 130 2.78 14.39 -9.68
CA VAL A 130 1.59 13.65 -9.23
C VAL A 130 0.34 14.50 -9.40
N THR A 131 0.38 15.79 -9.07
CA THR A 131 -0.75 16.72 -9.28
C THR A 131 -1.17 16.76 -10.76
N ALA A 132 -0.21 16.95 -11.66
CA ALA A 132 -0.48 16.95 -13.10
C ALA A 132 -1.08 15.61 -13.58
N GLU A 133 -0.68 14.48 -12.97
CA GLU A 133 -1.27 13.18 -13.29
C GLU A 133 -2.72 13.07 -12.81
N ILE A 134 -3.00 13.50 -11.57
CA ILE A 134 -4.34 13.47 -11.00
C ILE A 134 -5.30 14.30 -11.85
N GLU A 135 -4.89 15.52 -12.23
CA GLU A 135 -5.68 16.40 -13.10
C GLU A 135 -5.93 15.77 -14.47
N ARG A 136 -4.89 15.18 -15.08
CA ARG A 136 -4.98 14.48 -16.36
C ARG A 136 -5.95 13.30 -16.30
N MET A 137 -5.89 12.51 -15.25
CA MET A 137 -6.78 11.36 -15.05
C MET A 137 -8.23 11.79 -14.82
N ALA A 138 -8.43 12.79 -13.95
CA ALA A 138 -9.77 13.31 -13.67
C ALA A 138 -10.42 13.88 -14.93
N ALA A 139 -9.65 14.58 -15.76
CA ALA A 139 -10.11 15.05 -17.07
C ALA A 139 -10.42 13.90 -18.04
N ALA A 140 -9.60 12.85 -18.05
CA ALA A 140 -9.78 11.71 -18.97
C ALA A 140 -10.96 10.81 -18.60
N GLN A 141 -11.25 10.62 -17.31
CA GLN A 141 -12.30 9.72 -16.84
C GLN A 141 -13.71 10.28 -17.04
N ASN A 142 -13.88 11.57 -17.39
CA ASN A 142 -15.19 12.23 -17.47
C ASN A 142 -16.08 11.88 -16.28
N LEU A 143 -15.52 11.98 -15.06
CA LEU A 143 -16.15 11.51 -13.83
C LEU A 143 -17.61 11.97 -13.77
N THR A 144 -18.52 11.01 -13.68
CA THR A 144 -19.92 11.30 -13.42
C THR A 144 -20.04 12.02 -12.07
N ALA A 145 -21.17 12.71 -11.84
CA ALA A 145 -21.40 13.39 -10.56
C ALA A 145 -21.21 12.45 -9.34
N GLY A 146 -21.62 11.18 -9.47
CA GLY A 146 -21.45 10.17 -8.42
C GLY A 146 -20.00 9.74 -8.21
N GLU A 147 -19.22 9.58 -9.28
CA GLU A 147 -17.79 9.24 -9.19
C GLU A 147 -16.98 10.40 -8.62
N TYR A 148 -17.34 11.64 -8.99
CA TYR A 148 -16.74 12.84 -8.43
C TYR A 148 -16.89 12.88 -6.89
N LEU A 149 -18.09 12.54 -6.37
CA LEU A 149 -18.33 12.47 -4.93
C LEU A 149 -17.47 11.40 -4.22
N ARG A 150 -17.05 10.34 -4.92
CA ARG A 150 -16.18 9.29 -4.35
C ARG A 150 -14.72 9.74 -4.22
N VAL A 151 -14.32 10.72 -5.01
CA VAL A 151 -12.96 11.31 -4.96
C VAL A 151 -12.87 12.41 -3.91
N LEU A 152 -14.00 12.92 -3.41
CA LEU A 152 -14.00 13.92 -2.35
C LEU A 152 -13.32 13.37 -1.08
N PRO A 153 -12.53 14.21 -0.39
CA PRO A 153 -11.80 13.80 0.80
C PRO A 153 -12.76 13.30 1.88
N THR A 154 -12.39 12.21 2.53
CA THR A 154 -12.97 11.87 3.83
C THR A 154 -12.38 12.81 4.89
N PRO A 155 -13.13 13.12 5.97
CA PRO A 155 -12.66 14.00 7.03
C PRO A 155 -11.31 13.56 7.59
N GLU A 156 -11.16 12.25 7.79
CA GLU A 156 -9.94 11.67 8.33
C GLU A 156 -9.56 10.40 7.57
N HIS A 157 -8.27 10.26 7.33
CA HIS A 157 -7.67 9.05 6.80
C HIS A 157 -6.22 8.95 7.28
N ARG A 158 -5.73 7.73 7.41
CA ARG A 158 -4.35 7.47 7.83
C ARG A 158 -3.83 6.18 7.25
N LEU A 159 -2.50 6.07 7.27
CA LEU A 159 -1.77 4.89 6.86
C LEU A 159 -1.32 4.15 8.12
N VAL A 160 -1.67 2.87 8.23
CA VAL A 160 -1.42 2.04 9.42
C VAL A 160 -0.62 0.82 9.01
N ARG A 161 0.46 0.52 9.73
CA ARG A 161 1.11 -0.78 9.65
C ARG A 161 0.36 -1.74 10.55
N LEU A 162 -0.17 -2.81 9.98
CA LEU A 162 -0.99 -3.76 10.69
C LEU A 162 -0.16 -5.01 11.00
N PRO A 163 0.39 -5.18 12.22
CA PRO A 163 1.14 -6.39 12.54
C PRO A 163 0.21 -7.60 12.54
N ILE A 164 0.61 -8.64 11.79
CA ILE A 164 -0.09 -9.91 11.69
C ILE A 164 0.91 -11.07 11.79
N SER A 165 0.46 -12.20 12.32
CA SER A 165 1.19 -13.47 12.30
C SER A 165 0.54 -14.41 11.28
N VAL A 166 1.34 -15.00 10.41
CA VAL A 166 0.88 -15.91 9.35
C VAL A 166 1.60 -17.24 9.48
N GLU A 167 0.84 -18.31 9.74
CA GLU A 167 1.41 -19.66 9.78
C GLU A 167 1.48 -20.27 8.38
N ARG A 168 2.68 -20.67 7.97
CA ARG A 168 2.95 -21.15 6.61
C ARG A 168 3.76 -22.45 6.60
N ALA A 169 3.34 -23.42 5.79
CA ALA A 169 4.04 -24.70 5.66
C ALA A 169 5.28 -24.63 4.75
N ASP A 170 5.24 -23.80 3.71
CA ASP A 170 6.31 -23.63 2.71
C ASP A 170 7.55 -22.89 3.27
N ALA A 171 7.34 -21.94 4.20
CA ALA A 171 8.42 -21.23 4.88
C ALA A 171 9.37 -22.16 5.67
N ALA A 172 8.87 -23.32 6.13
CA ALA A 172 9.66 -24.32 6.83
C ALA A 172 10.71 -25.00 5.94
N ASP A 173 10.43 -25.16 4.65
CA ASP A 173 11.34 -25.78 3.69
C ASP A 173 12.44 -24.81 3.25
N VAL A 174 12.10 -23.53 3.07
CA VAL A 174 13.07 -22.47 2.76
C VAL A 174 14.05 -22.26 3.91
N SER A 175 13.55 -22.21 5.15
CA SER A 175 14.39 -22.05 6.35
C SER A 175 15.37 -23.21 6.52
N ARG A 176 14.92 -24.44 6.26
CA ARG A 176 15.80 -25.63 6.25
C ARG A 176 16.87 -25.54 5.17
N ARG A 177 16.52 -25.20 3.93
CA ARG A 177 17.49 -25.04 2.83
C ARG A 177 18.50 -23.91 3.07
N ALA A 178 18.06 -22.79 3.65
CA ALA A 178 18.94 -21.69 4.02
C ALA A 178 19.91 -22.07 5.15
N ALA A 179 19.45 -22.84 6.15
CA ALA A 179 20.31 -23.36 7.21
C ALA A 179 21.36 -24.35 6.67
N THR A 180 20.99 -25.21 5.72
CA THR A 180 21.94 -26.13 5.07
C THR A 180 23.02 -25.37 4.29
N ARG A 181 22.64 -24.36 3.48
CA ARG A 181 23.61 -23.54 2.74
C ARG A 181 24.57 -22.78 3.67
N ARG A 182 24.09 -22.26 4.81
CA ARG A 182 24.97 -21.58 5.78
C ARG A 182 25.97 -22.53 6.43
N ARG A 183 25.60 -23.80 6.64
CA ARG A 183 26.52 -24.83 7.12
C ARG A 183 27.57 -25.17 6.08
N GLU A 184 27.16 -25.41 4.85
CA GLU A 184 28.07 -25.71 3.72
C GLU A 184 29.07 -24.56 3.48
N GLN A 185 28.59 -23.30 3.50
CA GLN A 185 29.46 -22.12 3.38
C GLN A 185 30.42 -21.97 4.56
N GLY A 186 29.97 -22.28 5.78
CA GLY A 186 30.82 -22.26 6.98
C GLY A 186 31.89 -23.36 6.97
N GLU A 187 31.56 -24.55 6.45
CA GLU A 187 32.50 -25.66 6.29
C GLU A 187 33.53 -25.36 5.20
N GLN A 188 33.11 -24.85 4.05
CA GLN A 188 34.02 -24.42 2.98
C GLN A 188 34.96 -23.28 3.43
N ALA A 189 34.47 -22.31 4.19
CA ALA A 189 35.30 -21.25 4.74
C ALA A 189 36.34 -21.77 5.76
N ARG A 190 36.00 -22.80 6.53
CA ARG A 190 36.92 -23.45 7.48
C ARG A 190 37.96 -24.31 6.78
N GLU A 191 37.59 -25.04 5.73
CA GLU A 191 38.53 -25.80 4.90
C GLU A 191 39.51 -24.88 4.16
N GLN A 192 39.03 -23.76 3.60
CA GLN A 192 39.90 -22.76 2.97
C GLN A 192 40.85 -22.08 3.95
N ALA A 193 40.43 -21.86 5.21
CA ALA A 193 41.31 -21.34 6.26
C ALA A 193 42.37 -22.37 6.68
N ARG A 194 42.03 -23.67 6.69
CA ARG A 194 42.95 -24.76 7.04
C ARG A 194 43.98 -25.06 5.96
N ALA A 195 43.65 -24.84 4.69
CA ALA A 195 44.54 -25.04 3.55
C ALA A 195 45.54 -23.88 3.30
N ARG A 196 45.45 -22.79 4.07
CA ARG A 196 46.32 -21.60 3.98
C ARG A 196 47.39 -21.53 5.09
N LEU A 197 47.45 -22.53 5.97
CA LEU A 197 48.48 -22.74 7.00
C LEU A 197 49.40 -23.87 6.55
#